data_AF-A0A2T1GJT4-F1
#
_entry.id   AF-A0A2T1GJT4-F1
#
_cell.length_a   1.000
_cell.length_b   1.000
_cell.length_c   1.000
_cell.angle_alpha   90.00
_cell.angle_beta   90.00
_cell.angle_gamma   90.00
#
_symmetry.space_group_name_H-M   'P 1'
#
loop_
_entity.id
_entity.type
_entity.pdbx_description
1 polymer ?
#
loop_
_entity_poly.entity_id
_entity_poly.type
_entity_poly.pdbx_seq_one_letter_code
_entity_poly.pdbx_strand_id
1 'polypeptide(L)' 'MSTIESIVQELEKIPEPMQLSVLAFIRSLDVSATPVNHHPSELPPRILGLSRGAMKMSDDFDEPLPDEFWLGEE' A
#
# COMPACT_ATOMS: atom_id res chain seq x y z
N MET A 1 24.87 27.11 9.91
CA MET A 1 24.03 26.06 10.50
C MET A 1 23.98 24.90 9.55
N SER A 2 24.25 23.70 10.03
CA SER A 2 24.10 22.47 9.23
C SER A 2 22.63 22.05 9.20
N THR A 3 22.25 21.26 8.19
CA THR A 3 20.90 20.68 8.08
C THR A 3 20.51 19.87 9.32
N ILE A 4 21.47 19.19 9.95
CA ILE A 4 21.23 18.40 11.18
C ILE A 4 20.88 19.31 12.35
N GLU A 5 21.54 20.45 12.49
CA GLU A 5 21.30 21.39 13.58
C GLU A 5 19.88 21.96 13.50
N SER A 6 19.41 22.32 12.30
CA SER A 6 18.04 22.80 12.10
C SER A 6 16.99 21.73 12.39
N ILE A 7 17.25 20.47 12.01
CA ILE A 7 16.34 19.36 12.28
C ILE A 7 16.20 19.12 13.80
N VAL A 8 17.33 19.10 14.52
CA VAL A 8 17.32 18.91 15.98
C VAL A 8 16.53 20.03 16.67
N GLN A 9 16.76 21.29 16.28
CA GLN A 9 16.04 22.44 16.85
C GLN A 9 14.53 22.39 16.63
N GLU A 10 14.05 21.88 15.49
CA GLU A 10 12.61 21.74 15.25
C GLU A 10 12.01 20.56 16.03
N LEU A 11 12.75 19.47 16.19
CA LEU A 11 12.31 18.31 16.98
C LEU A 11 12.20 18.62 18.48
N GLU A 12 13.06 19.50 19.01
CA GLU A 12 13.00 19.94 20.41
C GLU A 12 11.75 20.78 20.73
N LYS A 13 11.14 21.43 19.73
CA LYS A 13 9.96 22.30 19.91
C LYS A 13 8.64 21.53 19.95
N ILE A 14 8.62 20.28 19.51
CA ILE A 14 7.40 19.47 19.38
C ILE A 14 7.23 18.47 20.54
N PRO A 15 5.98 18.09 20.89
CA PRO A 15 5.72 17.08 21.93
C PRO A 15 6.26 15.69 21.58
N GLU A 16 6.62 14.90 22.60
CA GLU A 16 7.17 13.53 22.46
C GLU A 16 6.37 12.60 21.52
N PRO A 17 5.01 12.57 21.53
CA PRO A 17 4.25 11.75 20.58
C PRO A 17 4.51 12.09 19.11
N MET A 18 4.78 13.36 18.81
CA MET A 18 5.09 13.82 17.45
C MET A 18 6.54 13.49 17.08
N GLN A 19 7.47 13.54 18.05
CA GLN A 19 8.85 13.07 17.86
C GLN A 19 8.89 11.58 17.51
N LEU A 20 8.10 10.75 18.20
CA LEU A 20 7.95 9.33 17.89
C LEU A 20 7.40 9.09 16.48
N SER A 21 6.47 9.93 16.03
CA SER A 21 5.90 9.86 14.68
C SER A 21 6.94 10.21 13.61
N VAL A 22 7.76 11.24 13.84
CA VAL A 22 8.87 11.59 12.93
C VAL A 22 9.94 10.49 12.93
N LEU A 23 10.27 9.91 14.08
CA LEU A 23 11.20 8.79 14.17
C LEU A 23 10.68 7.56 13.40
N ALA A 24 9.39 7.25 13.51
CA ALA A 24 8.74 6.19 12.74
C ALA A 24 8.79 6.47 11.24
N PHE A 25 8.53 7.72 10.82
CA PHE A 25 8.65 8.14 9.43
C PHE A 25 10.08 7.98 8.90
N ILE A 26 11.10 8.47 9.63
CA ILE A 26 12.51 8.32 9.21
C ILE A 26 12.91 6.84 9.12
N ARG A 27 12.46 6.00 10.06
CA ARG A 27 12.66 4.54 9.98
C ARG A 27 11.95 3.91 8.78
N SER A 28 10.79 4.44 8.38
CA SER A 28 10.12 4.00 7.14
C SER A 28 10.89 4.39 5.88
N LEU A 29 11.74 5.43 5.95
CA LEU A 29 12.67 5.76 4.86
C LEU A 29 13.82 4.75 4.76
N ASP A 30 14.09 3.96 5.80
CA ASP A 30 15.10 2.90 5.83
C ASP A 30 14.60 1.58 5.18
N VAL A 31 13.70 1.70 4.21
CA VAL A 31 13.15 0.59 3.42
C VAL A 31 13.34 0.96 1.96
N SER A 32 14.43 0.50 1.34
CA SER A 32 14.43 0.10 -0.07
C SER A 32 13.64 1.02 -1.03
N ALA A 33 13.83 2.33 -0.96
CA ALA A 33 13.12 3.33 -1.77
C ALA A 33 13.72 3.50 -3.18
N THR A 34 14.31 2.45 -3.74
CA THR A 34 14.08 2.21 -5.15
C THR A 34 12.70 1.56 -5.23
N PRO A 35 11.74 2.02 -6.05
CA PRO A 35 10.85 1.03 -6.63
C PRO A 35 11.82 -0.02 -7.19
N VAL A 36 11.83 -1.22 -6.62
CA VAL A 36 12.40 -2.35 -7.33
C VAL A 36 11.48 -2.40 -8.55
N ASN A 37 11.90 -1.73 -9.61
CA ASN A 37 11.56 -2.11 -10.95
C ASN A 37 12.02 -3.56 -10.95
N HIS A 38 11.14 -4.46 -10.53
CA HIS A 38 11.33 -5.87 -10.75
C HIS A 38 11.45 -5.93 -12.24
N HIS A 39 12.68 -5.94 -12.74
CA HIS A 39 12.94 -6.31 -14.10
C HIS A 39 12.16 -7.62 -14.27
N PRO A 40 11.42 -7.82 -15.38
CA PRO A 40 10.62 -9.03 -15.57
C PRO A 40 11.40 -10.34 -15.31
N SER A 41 12.74 -10.26 -15.28
CA SER A 41 13.71 -11.29 -14.91
C SER A 41 13.77 -11.68 -13.42
N GLU A 42 13.30 -10.86 -12.47
CA GLU A 42 13.38 -11.13 -11.02
C GLU A 42 12.09 -11.72 -10.44
N LEU A 43 10.99 -11.66 -11.19
CA LEU A 43 9.75 -12.32 -10.81
C LEU A 43 9.83 -13.81 -11.17
N PRO A 44 9.28 -14.70 -10.33
CA PRO A 44 9.14 -16.09 -10.70
C PRO A 44 8.36 -16.19 -12.02
N PRO A 45 8.74 -17.14 -12.90
CA PRO A 45 8.08 -17.30 -14.20
C PRO A 45 6.59 -17.57 -13.98
N ARG A 46 5.73 -16.93 -14.80
CA ARG A 46 4.29 -17.20 -14.77
C ARG A 46 4.03 -18.66 -15.14
N ILE A 47 3.35 -19.39 -14.27
CA ILE A 47 2.95 -20.78 -14.54
C ILE A 47 1.57 -20.76 -15.18
N LEU A 48 1.48 -21.17 -16.45
CA LEU A 48 0.21 -21.25 -17.16
C LEU A 48 -0.72 -22.27 -16.46
N GLY A 49 -1.89 -21.82 -16.04
CA GLY A 49 -2.91 -22.69 -15.43
C GLY A 49 -2.66 -23.05 -13.96
N LEU A 50 -1.78 -22.34 -13.24
CA LEU A 50 -1.48 -22.57 -11.82
C LEU A 50 -2.72 -22.73 -10.92
N SER A 51 -3.81 -22.01 -11.24
CA SER A 51 -5.06 -22.01 -10.49
C SER A 51 -6.26 -22.41 -11.35
N ARG A 52 -6.05 -23.18 -12.43
CA ARG A 52 -7.14 -23.62 -13.32
C ARG A 52 -8.15 -24.45 -12.52
N GLY A 53 -9.41 -24.04 -12.53
CA GLY A 53 -10.50 -24.73 -11.81
C GLY A 53 -10.56 -24.41 -10.31
N ALA A 54 -9.63 -23.61 -9.77
CA ALA A 54 -9.67 -23.17 -8.38
C ALA A 54 -10.59 -21.95 -8.16
N MET A 55 -11.05 -21.33 -9.24
CA MET A 55 -12.05 -20.26 -9.19
C MET A 55 -13.45 -20.86 -9.08
N LYS A 56 -14.19 -20.46 -8.04
CA LYS A 56 -15.62 -20.68 -7.95
C LYS A 56 -16.30 -19.33 -8.13
N MET A 57 -17.17 -19.26 -9.12
CA MET A 57 -18.07 -18.13 -9.33
C MET A 57 -19.40 -18.46 -8.66
N SER A 58 -20.11 -17.44 -8.19
CA SER A 58 -21.47 -17.63 -7.69
C SER A 58 -22.40 -17.98 -8.86
N ASP A 59 -23.46 -18.74 -8.59
CA ASP A 59 -24.40 -19.17 -9.62
C ASP A 59 -25.19 -17.99 -10.21
N ASP A 60 -25.26 -16.87 -9.48
CA ASP A 60 -25.96 -15.63 -9.82
C ASP A 60 -25.03 -14.54 -10.42
N PHE A 61 -23.77 -14.86 -10.73
CA PHE A 61 -22.82 -13.82 -11.19
C PHE A 61 -23.26 -13.12 -12.48
N ASP A 62 -23.91 -13.86 -13.37
CA ASP A 62 -24.43 -13.33 -14.64
C ASP A 62 -25.82 -12.68 -14.47
N GLU A 63 -26.42 -12.71 -13.28
CA GLU A 63 -27.70 -12.06 -13.02
C GLU A 63 -27.52 -10.53 -12.98
N PRO A 64 -28.48 -9.77 -13.53
CA PRO A 64 -28.45 -8.32 -13.44
C PRO A 64 -28.55 -7.91 -11.97
N LEU A 65 -27.78 -6.88 -11.59
CA LEU A 65 -27.91 -6.29 -10.27
C LEU A 65 -29.33 -5.70 -10.11
N PRO A 66 -29.93 -5.79 -8.91
CA PRO A 66 -31.26 -5.22 -8.64
C PRO A 66 -31.35 -3.73 -8.95
N ASP A 67 -32.54 -3.23 -9.27
CA ASP A 67 -32.75 -1.82 -9.61
C ASP A 67 -32.36 -0.90 -8.44
N GLU A 68 -32.52 -1.34 -7.19
CA GLU A 68 -32.11 -0.61 -5.99
C GLU A 68 -30.60 -0.32 -5.98
N PHE A 69 -29.78 -1.26 -6.49
CA PHE A 69 -28.33 -1.05 -6.64
C PHE A 69 -28.02 0.08 -7.62
N TRP A 70 -28.83 0.22 -8.67
CA TRP A 70 -28.64 1.24 -9.72
C TRP A 70 -29.29 2.58 -9.38
N LEU A 71 -30.46 2.56 -8.74
CA LEU A 71 -31.29 3.73 -8.46
C LEU A 71 -31.01 4.35 -7.08
N GLY A 72 -30.29 3.65 -6.20
CA GLY A 72 -29.87 4.17 -4.89
C GLY A 72 -31.04 4.41 -3.94
N GLU A 73 -32.11 3.62 -4.06
CA GLU A 73 -33.26 3.67 -3.16
C GLU A 73 -32.93 2.85 -1.89
N GLU A 74 -33.10 3.47 -0.71
CA GLU A 74 -32.91 2.84 0.62
C GLU A 74 -34.09 1.96 1.03
#